data_AF-A0A7H0LHJ4-F1
#
_entry.id   AF-A0A7H0LHJ4-F1
#
_cell.length_a   1.000
_cell.length_b   1.000
_cell.length_c   1.000
_cell.angle_alpha   90.00
_cell.angle_beta   90.00
_cell.angle_gamma   90.00
#
_symmetry.space_group_name_H-M   'P 1'
#
loop_
_entity.id
_entity.type
_entity.pdbx_description
1 polymer ?
#
loop_
_entity_poly.entity_id
_entity_poly.type
_entity_poly.pdbx_seq_one_letter_code
_entity_poly.pdbx_strand_id
1 'polypeptide(L)'
;MGKRILSVVLGAVAAVVIVALTELLAGTLYPLGGELDSADAETTAAIMAGMPLPAKLLVVLAWFLGALGGAWLALRISDWRWAGWIVAVLVVAGGISAIVMLPHPLWMQVCAVVVPLLGGRIAARIHRKPYPGEPLLG
;
A
#
# COMPACT_ATOMS: atom_id res chain seq x y z
N MET A 1 14.72 -18.60 -11.97
CA MET A 1 13.33 -18.49 -11.47
C MET A 1 13.27 -18.15 -9.98
N GLY A 2 13.99 -18.86 -9.10
CA GLY A 2 13.91 -18.68 -7.64
C GLY A 2 14.10 -17.25 -7.12
N LYS A 3 15.08 -16.50 -7.65
CA LYS A 3 15.30 -15.09 -7.26
C LYS A 3 14.12 -14.17 -7.55
N ARG A 4 13.34 -14.42 -8.62
CA ARG A 4 12.16 -13.62 -8.98
C ARG A 4 11.03 -13.86 -7.98
N ILE A 5 10.72 -15.13 -7.70
CA ILE A 5 9.68 -15.49 -6.73
C ILE A 5 10.05 -14.96 -5.34
N LEU A 6 11.30 -15.20 -4.90
CA LEU A 6 11.80 -14.72 -3.62
C LEU A 6 11.69 -13.19 -3.50
N SER A 7 12.01 -12.45 -4.56
CA SER A 7 11.92 -11.00 -4.55
C SER A 7 10.50 -10.48 -4.35
N VAL A 8 9.50 -11.11 -4.99
CA VAL A 8 8.09 -10.73 -4.86
C VAL A 8 7.60 -11.07 -3.46
N VAL A 9 7.93 -12.24 -2.94
CA VAL A 9 7.53 -12.67 -1.59
C VAL A 9 8.10 -11.73 -0.53
N LEU A 10 9.41 -11.46 -0.55
CA LEU A 10 10.03 -10.57 0.43
C LEU A 10 9.54 -9.12 0.29
N GLY A 11 9.33 -8.64 -0.93
CA GLY A 11 8.72 -7.33 -1.17
C GLY A 11 7.28 -7.23 -0.65
N ALA A 12 6.47 -8.27 -0.84
CA ALA A 12 5.10 -8.33 -0.33
C ALA A 12 5.07 -8.37 1.20
N VAL A 13 5.93 -9.17 1.84
CA VAL A 13 6.06 -9.20 3.29
C VAL A 13 6.46 -7.82 3.83
N ALA A 14 7.43 -7.15 3.21
CA ALA A 14 7.82 -5.80 3.60
C ALA A 14 6.67 -4.80 3.43
N ALA A 15 5.92 -4.88 2.32
CA ALA A 15 4.74 -4.03 2.11
C ALA A 15 3.71 -4.22 3.22
N VAL A 16 3.37 -5.47 3.56
CA VAL A 16 2.41 -5.78 4.63
C VAL A 16 2.89 -5.23 5.97
N VAL A 17 4.16 -5.43 6.32
CA VAL A 17 4.72 -4.91 7.58
C VAL A 17 4.64 -3.38 7.62
N ILE A 18 5.01 -2.69 6.54
CA ILE A 18 4.96 -1.22 6.49
C ILE A 18 3.53 -0.71 6.63
N VAL A 19 2.57 -1.31 5.91
CA VAL A 19 1.14 -0.95 6.01
C VAL A 19 0.67 -1.16 7.44
N ALA A 20 0.89 -2.36 7.99
CA ALA A 20 0.43 -2.72 9.33
C ALA A 20 1.00 -1.80 10.41
N LEU A 21 2.30 -1.47 10.35
CA LEU A 21 2.91 -0.55 11.32
C LEU A 21 2.35 0.87 11.21
N THR A 22 2.08 1.34 9.99
CA THR A 22 1.55 2.69 9.76
C THR A 22 0.07 2.79 10.16
N GLU A 23 -0.73 1.76 9.87
CA GLU A 23 -2.12 1.67 10.31
C GLU A 23 -2.22 1.48 11.83
N LEU A 24 -1.33 0.69 12.44
CA LEU A 24 -1.23 0.58 13.89
C LEU A 24 -0.91 1.93 14.53
N LEU A 25 0.02 2.69 13.97
CA LEU A 25 0.31 4.05 14.41
C LEU A 25 -0.92 4.97 14.24
N ALA A 26 -1.67 4.84 13.15
CA ALA A 26 -2.91 5.59 12.95
C ALA A 26 -3.95 5.26 14.03
N GLY A 27 -4.14 3.97 14.34
CA GLY A 27 -5.08 3.51 15.36
C GLY A 27 -4.66 3.86 16.79
N THR A 28 -3.36 3.97 17.08
CA THR A 28 -2.89 4.42 18.41
C THR A 28 -3.04 5.91 18.60
N LEU A 29 -2.85 6.72 17.54
CA LEU A 29 -3.03 8.16 17.57
C LEU A 29 -4.51 8.58 17.49
N TYR A 30 -5.31 7.81 16.75
CA TYR A 30 -6.71 8.07 16.46
C TYR A 30 -7.55 6.81 16.67
N PRO A 31 -7.72 6.37 17.93
CA PRO A 31 -8.49 5.18 18.25
C PRO A 31 -9.94 5.37 17.82
N LEU A 32 -10.45 4.39 17.07
CA LEU A 32 -11.86 4.29 16.76
C LEU A 32 -12.60 3.77 18.00
N GLY A 33 -13.71 4.41 18.36
CA GLY A 33 -14.51 4.00 19.52
C GLY A 33 -15.15 2.62 19.33
N GLY A 34 -15.50 1.96 20.44
CA GLY A 34 -16.14 0.62 20.44
C GLY A 34 -17.54 0.54 19.80
N GLU A 35 -18.06 1.67 19.33
CA GLU A 35 -19.32 1.76 18.58
C GLU A 35 -19.24 1.00 17.23
N LEU A 36 -18.03 0.73 16.72
CA LEU A 36 -17.83 -0.02 15.48
C LEU A 36 -18.17 -1.51 15.59
N ASP A 37 -17.98 -2.13 16.76
CA ASP A 37 -18.10 -3.59 16.89
C ASP A 37 -19.56 -4.09 16.78
N SER A 38 -20.53 -3.18 16.86
CA SER A 38 -21.97 -3.47 16.78
C SER A 38 -22.72 -2.62 15.75
N ALA A 39 -22.00 -1.81 14.96
CA ALA A 39 -22.59 -0.93 13.96
C ALA A 39 -23.06 -1.71 12.72
N ASP A 40 -24.21 -1.31 12.18
CA ASP A 40 -24.60 -1.72 10.83
C ASP A 40 -23.73 -1.02 9.76
N ALA A 41 -23.89 -1.41 8.50
CA ALA A 41 -23.08 -0.90 7.40
C ALA A 41 -23.21 0.62 7.22
N GLU A 42 -24.39 1.18 7.47
CA GLU A 42 -24.67 2.62 7.33
C GLU A 42 -24.01 3.43 8.45
N THR A 43 -24.15 2.97 9.70
CA THR A 43 -23.52 3.58 10.86
C THR A 43 -22.00 3.50 10.75
N THR A 44 -21.46 2.37 10.29
CA THR A 44 -20.02 2.21 10.05
C THR A 44 -19.52 3.23 9.04
N ALA A 45 -20.22 3.43 7.92
CA ALA A 45 -19.87 4.43 6.92
C ALA A 45 -19.91 5.85 7.48
N ALA A 46 -20.89 6.17 8.33
CA ALA A 46 -20.98 7.47 9.00
C ALA A 46 -19.81 7.70 9.96
N ILE A 47 -19.43 6.70 10.76
CA ILE A 47 -18.27 6.76 11.66
C ILE A 47 -16.98 6.95 10.85
N MET A 48 -16.80 6.18 9.77
CA MET A 48 -15.63 6.30 8.89
C MET A 48 -15.56 7.66 8.19
N ALA A 49 -16.70 8.23 7.81
CA ALA A 49 -16.80 9.58 7.26
C ALA A 49 -16.47 10.65 8.30
N GLY A 50 -16.83 10.44 9.57
CA GLY A 50 -16.55 11.33 10.70
C GLY A 50 -15.10 11.31 11.19
N MET A 51 -14.28 10.33 10.77
CA MET A 51 -12.89 10.23 11.22
C MET A 51 -12.10 11.54 11.01
N PRO A 52 -11.20 11.91 11.94
CA PRO A 52 -10.30 13.04 11.78
C PRO A 52 -9.52 12.95 10.47
N LEU A 53 -9.36 14.08 9.78
CA LEU A 53 -8.60 14.13 8.53
C LEU A 53 -7.18 13.56 8.66
N PRO A 54 -6.41 13.83 9.74
CA PRO A 54 -5.09 13.24 9.92
C PRO A 54 -5.09 11.70 9.96
N ALA A 55 -6.11 11.09 10.57
CA ALA A 55 -6.24 9.63 10.62
C ALA A 55 -6.40 9.05 9.20
N LYS A 56 -7.28 9.66 8.40
CA LYS A 56 -7.51 9.29 6.99
C LYS A 56 -6.23 9.41 6.15
N LEU A 57 -5.47 10.49 6.37
CA LEU A 57 -4.20 10.71 5.67
C LEU A 57 -3.13 9.68 6.04
N LEU A 58 -3.06 9.25 7.32
CA LEU A 58 -2.14 8.20 7.74
C LEU A 58 -2.43 6.85 7.08
N VAL A 59 -3.70 6.50 6.90
CA VAL A 59 -4.10 5.28 6.18
C VAL A 59 -3.67 5.35 4.71
N VAL A 60 -3.92 6.47 4.03
CA VAL A 60 -3.46 6.66 2.64
C VAL A 60 -1.92 6.63 2.56
N LEU A 61 -1.24 7.20 3.55
CA LEU A 61 0.21 7.14 3.66
C LEU A 61 0.70 5.70 3.89
N ALA A 62 0.00 4.89 4.66
CA ALA A 62 0.31 3.48 4.85
C ALA A 62 0.35 2.73 3.52
N TRP A 63 -0.68 2.90 2.68
CA TRP A 63 -0.74 2.27 1.36
C TRP A 63 0.35 2.79 0.42
N PHE A 64 0.67 4.08 0.49
CA PHE A 64 1.80 4.66 -0.25
C PHE A 64 3.13 4.02 0.14
N LEU A 65 3.45 4.04 1.43
CA LEU A 65 4.72 3.57 1.96
C LEU A 65 4.87 2.07 1.80
N GLY A 66 3.79 1.30 1.97
CA GLY A 66 3.76 -0.13 1.73
C GLY A 66 4.13 -0.48 0.29
N ALA A 67 3.48 0.18 -0.68
CA ALA A 67 3.77 -0.04 -2.09
C ALA A 67 5.19 0.43 -2.47
N LEU A 68 5.60 1.62 -2.01
CA LEU A 68 6.92 2.18 -2.29
C LEU A 68 8.03 1.28 -1.71
N GLY A 69 7.97 0.97 -0.41
CA GLY A 69 8.98 0.20 0.29
C GLY A 69 9.03 -1.26 -0.17
N GLY A 70 7.88 -1.90 -0.31
CA GLY A 70 7.79 -3.28 -0.79
C GLY A 70 8.26 -3.43 -2.24
N ALA A 71 7.81 -2.55 -3.14
CA ALA A 71 8.26 -2.58 -4.53
C ALA A 71 9.76 -2.26 -4.65
N TRP A 72 10.27 -1.31 -3.87
CA TRP A 72 11.70 -1.00 -3.84
C TRP A 72 12.53 -2.20 -3.39
N LEU A 73 12.11 -2.90 -2.34
CA LEU A 73 12.80 -4.09 -1.85
C LEU A 73 12.77 -5.24 -2.89
N ALA A 74 11.61 -5.48 -3.52
CA ALA A 74 11.48 -6.49 -4.56
C ALA A 74 12.42 -6.23 -5.74
N LEU A 75 12.47 -4.98 -6.21
CA LEU A 75 13.38 -4.56 -7.27
C LEU A 75 14.85 -4.67 -6.84
N ARG A 76 15.16 -4.43 -5.56
CA ARG A 76 16.54 -4.57 -5.05
C ARG A 76 17.04 -6.02 -5.04
N ILE A 77 16.14 -6.99 -4.82
CA ILE A 77 16.47 -8.42 -4.78
C ILE A 77 16.58 -9.01 -6.19
N SER A 78 15.70 -8.59 -7.10
CA SER A 78 15.77 -9.00 -8.49
C SER A 78 15.68 -7.80 -9.42
N ASP A 79 16.60 -7.70 -10.38
CA ASP A 79 16.57 -6.71 -11.47
C ASP A 79 15.42 -7.01 -12.47
N TRP A 80 14.26 -7.49 -12.00
CA TRP A 80 13.09 -7.81 -12.79
C TRP A 80 12.00 -6.75 -12.56
N ARG A 81 11.80 -5.87 -13.55
CA ARG A 81 10.88 -4.71 -13.43
C ARG A 81 9.49 -5.06 -12.92
N TRP A 82 8.99 -6.25 -13.26
CA TRP A 82 7.65 -6.68 -12.91
C TRP A 82 7.51 -7.03 -11.42
N ALA A 83 8.61 -7.36 -10.72
CA ALA A 83 8.56 -7.65 -9.29
C ALA A 83 7.98 -6.48 -8.50
N GLY A 84 8.43 -5.25 -8.80
CA GLY A 84 7.90 -4.04 -8.16
C GLY A 84 6.43 -3.78 -8.46
N TRP A 85 5.99 -3.98 -9.72
CA TRP A 85 4.59 -3.80 -10.10
C TRP A 85 3.66 -4.85 -9.48
N ILE A 86 4.11 -6.11 -9.36
CA ILE A 86 3.34 -7.16 -8.68
C ILE A 86 3.12 -6.74 -7.22
N VAL A 87 4.15 -6.29 -6.51
CA VAL A 87 4.01 -5.83 -5.13
C VAL A 87 3.08 -4.62 -5.02
N ALA A 88 3.20 -3.64 -5.91
CA ALA A 88 2.30 -2.48 -5.92
C ALA A 88 0.82 -2.89 -6.12
N VAL A 89 0.55 -3.84 -7.01
CA VAL A 89 -0.81 -4.38 -7.23
C VAL A 89 -1.31 -5.16 -6.01
N LEU A 90 -0.44 -5.91 -5.33
CA LEU A 90 -0.80 -6.57 -4.06
C LEU A 90 -1.19 -5.55 -2.99
N VAL A 91 -0.52 -4.40 -2.92
CA VAL A 91 -0.92 -3.32 -2.01
C VAL A 91 -2.25 -2.70 -2.42
N VAL A 92 -2.52 -2.50 -3.72
CA VAL A 92 -3.84 -2.07 -4.20
C VAL A 92 -4.93 -3.05 -3.75
N ALA A 93 -4.70 -4.36 -3.91
CA ALA A 93 -5.65 -5.38 -3.47
C ALA A 93 -5.89 -5.31 -1.95
N GLY A 94 -4.83 -5.08 -1.16
CA GLY A 94 -4.94 -4.84 0.28
C GLY A 94 -5.77 -3.60 0.61
N GLY A 95 -5.52 -2.47 -0.05
CA GLY A 95 -6.30 -1.24 0.12
C GLY A 95 -7.78 -1.40 -0.25
N ILE A 96 -8.08 -2.10 -1.36
CA ILE A 96 -9.46 -2.45 -1.74
C ILE A 96 -10.11 -3.33 -0.67
N SER A 97 -9.39 -4.33 -0.15
CA SER A 97 -9.88 -5.16 0.95
C SER A 97 -10.23 -4.32 2.19
N ALA A 98 -9.37 -3.35 2.54
CA ALA A 98 -9.62 -2.44 3.66
C ALA A 98 -10.88 -1.59 3.46
N ILE A 99 -11.13 -1.12 2.23
CA ILE A 99 -12.34 -0.34 1.88
C ILE A 99 -13.60 -1.19 1.91
N VAL A 100 -13.52 -2.46 1.48
CA VAL A 100 -14.66 -3.38 1.50
C VAL A 100 -15.03 -3.74 2.94
N MET A 101 -14.04 -3.88 3.82
CA MET A 101 -14.28 -4.18 5.24
C MET A 101 -14.77 -2.95 6.01
N LEU A 102 -14.18 -1.78 5.75
CA LEU A 102 -14.54 -0.51 6.38
C LEU A 102 -14.82 0.51 5.27
N PRO A 103 -16.08 0.87 5.01
CA PRO A 103 -16.43 1.79 3.93
C PRO A 103 -15.84 3.19 4.18
N HIS A 104 -14.74 3.49 3.49
CA HIS A 104 -14.08 4.77 3.57
C HIS A 104 -14.72 5.82 2.61
N PRO A 105 -14.50 7.13 2.85
CA PRO A 105 -14.89 8.20 1.93
C PRO A 105 -14.41 7.98 0.49
N LEU A 106 -15.19 8.42 -0.51
CA LEU A 106 -14.91 8.20 -1.94
C LEU A 106 -13.48 8.59 -2.36
N TRP A 107 -12.95 9.70 -1.86
CA TRP A 107 -11.59 10.14 -2.20
C TRP A 107 -10.51 9.14 -1.72
N MET A 108 -10.72 8.48 -0.56
CA MET A 108 -9.83 7.42 -0.07
C MET A 108 -9.92 6.17 -0.94
N GLN A 109 -11.12 5.87 -1.45
CA GLN A 109 -11.30 4.75 -2.37
C GLN A 109 -10.48 4.94 -3.65
N VAL A 110 -10.48 6.16 -4.19
CA VAL A 110 -9.61 6.53 -5.30
C VAL A 110 -8.13 6.41 -4.90
N CYS A 111 -7.76 6.88 -3.70
CA CYS A 111 -6.39 6.80 -3.21
C CYS A 111 -5.89 5.36 -3.04
N ALA A 112 -6.72 4.41 -2.61
CA ALA A 112 -6.30 3.01 -2.45
C ALA A 112 -5.82 2.35 -3.74
N VAL A 113 -6.23 2.88 -4.90
CA VAL A 113 -5.72 2.43 -6.20
C VAL A 113 -4.57 3.32 -6.66
N VAL A 114 -4.78 4.64 -6.68
CA VAL A 114 -3.84 5.58 -7.30
C VAL A 114 -2.53 5.66 -6.52
N VAL A 115 -2.60 5.73 -5.19
CA VAL A 115 -1.44 6.01 -4.35
C VAL A 115 -0.43 4.84 -4.32
N PRO A 116 -0.85 3.58 -4.18
CA PRO A 116 0.06 2.44 -4.33
C PRO A 116 0.74 2.37 -5.70
N LEU A 117 0.01 2.66 -6.79
CA LEU A 117 0.58 2.68 -8.14
C LEU A 117 1.63 3.79 -8.30
N LEU A 118 1.40 4.96 -7.69
CA LEU A 118 2.40 6.03 -7.62
C LEU A 118 3.63 5.58 -6.81
N GLY A 119 3.43 4.91 -5.67
CA GLY A 119 4.52 4.33 -4.87
C GLY A 119 5.37 3.35 -5.67
N GLY A 120 4.74 2.40 -6.36
CA GLY A 120 5.41 1.44 -7.25
C GLY A 120 6.17 2.11 -8.40
N ARG A 121 5.57 3.14 -9.02
CA ARG A 121 6.23 3.93 -10.08
C ARG A 121 7.46 4.67 -9.54
N ILE A 122 7.38 5.26 -8.36
CA ILE A 122 8.50 5.96 -7.72
C ILE A 122 9.61 4.95 -7.36
N ALA A 123 9.25 3.79 -6.80
CA ALA A 123 10.21 2.71 -6.52
C ALA A 123 10.99 2.30 -7.77
N ALA A 124 10.29 2.11 -8.89
CA ALA A 124 10.91 1.76 -10.17
C ALA A 124 11.86 2.85 -10.70
N ARG A 125 11.55 4.13 -10.46
CA ARG A 125 12.43 5.24 -10.84
C ARG A 125 13.68 5.36 -9.97
N ILE A 126 13.55 5.13 -8.66
CA ILE A 126 14.67 5.18 -7.72
C ILE A 126 15.65 4.02 -8.00
N HIS A 127 15.12 2.85 -8.38
CA HIS A 127 15.92 1.66 -8.64
C HIS A 127 16.59 1.64 -10.04
N ARG A 128 16.88 2.78 -10.68
CA ARG A 128 17.50 2.81 -12.01
C ARG A 128 18.87 2.11 -12.04
N LYS A 129 18.85 0.82 -12.38
CA LYS A 129 19.98 0.00 -12.80
C LYS A 129 19.62 -0.50 -14.21
N PRO A 130 20.52 -0.39 -15.20
CA PRO A 130 20.22 -0.85 -16.56
C PRO A 130 19.73 -2.29 -16.53
N TYR A 131 18.49 -2.52 -16.98
CA TYR A 131 17.98 -3.88 -17.03
C TYR A 131 18.76 -4.69 -18.08
N PRO A 132 18.94 -6.01 -17.91
CA PRO A 132 19.59 -6.83 -18.92
C PRO A 132 18.89 -6.67 -20.28
N GLY A 133 19.56 -6.04 -21.25
CA GLY A 133 19.04 -5.78 -22.59
C GLY A 133 18.54 -4.36 -22.87
N GLU A 134 18.58 -3.43 -21.91
CA GLU A 134 18.36 -2.00 -22.20
C GLU A 134 19.62 -1.37 -22.81
N PRO A 135 19.51 -0.58 -23.90
CA PRO A 135 20.64 0.18 -24.42
C PRO A 135 21.13 1.15 -23.34
N LEU A 136 22.46 1.23 -23.17
CA LEU A 136 23.16 2.03 -22.15
C LEU A 136 22.99 3.56 -22.31
N LEU A 137 21.97 4.01 -23.02
CA LEU A 137 21.71 5.42 -23.31
C LEU A 137 20.58 5.91 -22.39
N GLY A 138 20.95 6.23 -21.16
CA GLY A 138 20.16 6.98 -20.20
C GLY A 138 20.96 8.17 -19.67
#